data_AF-A0A522G9J9-F1
#
_entry.id   AF-A0A522G9J9-F1
#
_cell.length_a   1.000
_cell.length_b   1.000
_cell.length_c   1.000
_cell.angle_alpha   90.00
_cell.angle_beta   90.00
_cell.angle_gamma   90.00
#
_symmetry.space_group_name_H-M   'P 1'
#
loop_
_entity.id
_entity.type
_entity.pdbx_description
1 polymer ?
#
loop_
_entity_poly.entity_id
_entity_poly.type
_entity_poly.pdbx_seq_one_letter_code
_entity_poly.pdbx_strand_id
1 'polypeptide(L)'
;MDTKNDLIEQSNLAFDFIQKLYLETSYLIKQVESVLSEEPEEFLIGKPGGYGVTSRGSSGLESNYVKQWTMRKFAVFFTPRDKTDSKGGVGITPVTKDLKILYLRIVLNDESEKEPKILIGSIYDIHSKKGWEKFEQFMGHIEYYEHKIFKNPSSVNYNDTYISFKGEFIKRDLFDITDSSLINSKIIQPGLNIYRKQRP
;
A
#
# COMPACT_ATOMS: atom_id res chain seq x y z
N MET A 1 21.71 32.28 -17.12
CA MET A 1 22.23 30.93 -17.31
C MET A 1 22.69 30.50 -15.93
N ASP A 2 22.03 29.50 -15.36
CA ASP A 2 22.30 29.07 -13.98
C ASP A 2 23.78 28.72 -13.84
N THR A 3 24.41 29.17 -12.75
CA THR A 3 25.81 28.84 -12.51
C THR A 3 25.94 27.36 -12.18
N LYS A 4 27.14 26.79 -12.35
CA LYS A 4 27.42 25.41 -11.93
C LYS A 4 26.99 25.16 -10.47
N ASN A 5 27.17 26.15 -9.60
CA ASN A 5 26.80 26.04 -8.19
C ASN A 5 25.27 25.99 -8.02
N ASP A 6 24.53 26.81 -8.75
CA ASP A 6 23.06 26.82 -8.70
C ASP A 6 22.48 25.47 -9.16
N LEU A 7 23.04 24.87 -10.22
CA LEU A 7 22.60 23.55 -10.71
C LEU A 7 22.85 22.42 -9.70
N ILE A 8 23.98 22.48 -8.98
CA ILE A 8 24.30 21.52 -7.91
C ILE A 8 23.31 21.68 -6.75
N GLU A 9 23.05 22.92 -6.35
CA GLU A 9 22.12 23.24 -5.26
C GLU A 9 20.69 22.77 -5.58
N GLN A 10 20.18 23.10 -6.77
CA GLN A 10 18.86 22.65 -7.22
C GLN A 10 18.73 21.12 -7.24
N SER A 11 19.79 20.44 -7.68
CA SER A 11 19.81 18.96 -7.71
C SER A 11 19.72 18.39 -6.29
N ASN A 12 20.51 18.92 -5.35
CA ASN A 12 20.48 18.48 -3.95
C ASN A 12 19.11 18.76 -3.30
N LEU A 13 18.54 19.95 -3.51
CA LEU A 13 17.23 20.32 -2.99
C LEU A 13 16.12 19.38 -3.49
N ALA A 14 16.18 18.98 -4.76
CA ALA A 14 15.21 18.04 -5.32
C ALA A 14 15.28 16.66 -4.65
N PHE A 15 16.48 16.12 -4.46
CA PHE A 15 16.66 14.83 -3.76
C PHE A 15 16.27 14.92 -2.28
N ASP A 16 16.65 15.99 -1.59
CA ASP A 16 16.27 16.24 -0.19
C ASP A 16 14.75 16.30 -0.03
N PHE A 17 14.06 16.97 -0.95
CA PHE A 17 12.60 17.08 -0.90
C PHE A 17 11.93 15.71 -1.09
N ILE A 18 12.38 14.93 -2.08
CA ILE A 18 11.87 13.57 -2.32
C ILE A 18 12.13 12.68 -1.09
N GLN A 19 13.33 12.75 -0.50
CA GLN A 19 13.68 11.96 0.66
C GLN A 19 12.82 12.31 1.87
N LYS A 20 12.61 13.61 2.16
CA LYS A 20 11.70 14.07 3.23
C LYS A 20 10.29 13.55 3.01
N LEU A 21 9.76 13.67 1.78
CA LEU A 21 8.43 13.16 1.44
C LEU A 21 8.30 11.65 1.71
N TYR A 22 9.29 10.85 1.32
CA TYR A 22 9.29 9.41 1.57
C TYR A 22 9.43 9.08 3.06
N LEU A 23 10.22 9.86 3.81
CA LEU A 23 10.38 9.69 5.24
C LEU A 23 9.05 9.92 5.97
N GLU A 24 8.37 11.03 5.68
CA GLU A 24 7.05 11.33 6.25
C GLU A 24 6.01 10.26 5.89
N THR A 25 6.03 9.79 4.64
CA THR A 25 5.16 8.69 4.19
C THR A 25 5.44 7.41 4.99
N SER A 26 6.72 7.11 5.26
CA SER A 26 7.11 5.95 6.05
C SER A 26 6.70 6.08 7.52
N TYR A 27 6.80 7.28 8.11
CA TYR A 27 6.33 7.53 9.47
C TYR A 27 4.82 7.38 9.60
N LEU A 28 4.04 7.86 8.63
CA LEU A 28 2.60 7.61 8.59
C LEU A 28 2.29 6.11 8.59
N ILE A 29 2.97 5.31 7.75
CA ILE A 29 2.78 3.85 7.71
C ILE A 29 3.15 3.22 9.06
N LYS A 30 4.27 3.63 9.66
CA LYS A 30 4.72 3.11 10.97
C LYS A 30 3.77 3.48 12.11
N GLN A 31 3.17 4.66 12.09
CA GLN A 31 2.14 5.04 13.05
C GLN A 31 0.90 4.17 12.90
N VAL A 32 0.46 3.92 11.67
CA VAL A 32 -0.64 2.98 11.39
C VAL A 32 -0.31 1.58 11.89
N GLU A 33 0.88 1.07 11.60
CA GLU A 33 1.35 -0.23 12.10
C GLU A 33 1.36 -0.32 13.62
N SER A 34 1.85 0.73 14.30
CA SER A 34 1.91 0.77 15.77
C SER A 34 0.53 0.63 16.38
N VAL A 35 -0.45 1.40 15.92
CA VAL A 35 -1.82 1.32 16.45
C VAL A 35 -2.45 -0.03 16.12
N LEU A 36 -2.29 -0.52 14.90
CA LEU A 36 -2.83 -1.82 14.49
C LEU A 36 -2.22 -2.99 15.27
N SER A 37 -0.98 -2.88 15.74
CA SER A 37 -0.34 -3.91 16.58
C SER A 37 -0.92 -4.00 18.00
N GLU A 38 -1.63 -2.96 18.46
CA GLU A 38 -2.30 -2.92 19.77
C GLU A 38 -3.77 -3.40 19.69
N GLU A 39 -4.28 -3.66 18.49
CA GLU A 39 -5.62 -4.20 18.30
C GLU A 39 -5.66 -5.72 18.63
N PRO A 40 -6.84 -6.29 18.94
CA PRO A 40 -6.96 -7.71 19.33
C PRO A 40 -6.39 -8.74 18.34
N GLU A 41 -6.35 -8.42 17.04
CA GLU A 41 -5.75 -9.26 15.99
C GLU A 41 -4.21 -9.20 15.95
N GLU A 42 -3.61 -8.26 16.70
CA GLU A 42 -2.16 -7.99 16.77
C GLU A 42 -1.54 -7.89 15.37
N PHE A 43 -2.10 -7.01 14.54
CA PHE A 43 -1.76 -6.96 13.12
C PHE A 43 -0.27 -6.70 12.89
N LEU A 44 0.26 -7.38 11.88
CA LEU A 44 1.63 -7.21 11.42
C LEU A 44 1.69 -6.79 9.97
N ILE A 45 2.64 -5.90 9.68
CA ILE A 45 2.95 -5.53 8.30
C ILE A 45 3.57 -6.73 7.57
N GLY A 46 2.93 -7.12 6.48
CA GLY A 46 3.42 -8.17 5.59
C GLY A 46 4.63 -7.69 4.78
N LYS A 47 5.60 -8.59 4.57
CA LYS A 47 6.90 -8.25 3.98
C LYS A 47 7.19 -9.04 2.70
N PRO A 48 6.79 -8.56 1.51
CA PRO A 48 7.17 -9.19 0.26
C PRO A 48 8.68 -9.08 0.02
N GLY A 49 9.38 -10.22 -0.02
CA GLY A 49 10.81 -10.28 -0.34
C GLY A 49 11.75 -9.55 0.66
N GLY A 50 11.31 -9.36 1.91
CA GLY A 50 12.07 -8.65 2.94
C GLY A 50 11.83 -7.15 2.98
N TYR A 51 11.10 -6.60 2.01
CA TYR A 51 10.67 -5.21 1.98
C TYR A 51 9.31 -5.06 2.68
N GLY A 52 9.10 -3.95 3.40
CA GLY A 52 7.81 -3.65 4.05
C GLY A 52 6.83 -2.87 3.17
N VAL A 53 7.27 -2.38 2.02
CA VAL A 53 6.48 -1.53 1.10
C VAL A 53 6.59 -2.07 -0.32
N THR A 54 5.45 -2.11 -1.02
CA THR A 54 5.39 -2.43 -2.45
C THR A 54 5.09 -1.17 -3.26
N SER A 55 5.77 -1.03 -4.39
CA SER A 55 5.48 0.01 -5.38
C SER A 55 5.74 -0.50 -6.79
N ARG A 56 5.21 0.23 -7.77
CA ARG A 56 5.57 0.04 -9.18
C ARG A 56 6.64 1.05 -9.57
N GLY A 57 7.78 0.55 -10.05
CA GLY A 57 8.88 1.35 -10.58
C GLY A 57 9.38 0.84 -11.93
N SER A 58 10.25 1.60 -12.58
CA SER A 58 10.96 1.20 -13.81
C SER A 58 12.38 1.76 -13.85
N SER A 59 13.23 1.16 -14.67
CA SER A 59 14.57 1.66 -15.03
C SER A 59 14.74 1.83 -16.55
N GLY A 60 13.65 1.75 -17.32
CA GLY A 60 13.66 1.96 -18.77
C GLY A 60 13.90 3.43 -19.14
N LEU A 61 14.50 3.65 -20.31
CA LEU A 61 14.89 4.98 -20.81
C LEU A 61 13.76 5.66 -21.62
N GLU A 62 12.73 4.91 -21.99
CA GLU A 62 11.56 5.42 -22.68
C GLU A 62 10.82 6.42 -21.78
N SER A 63 10.38 7.54 -22.34
CA SER A 63 9.80 8.67 -21.60
C SER A 63 8.64 8.26 -20.66
N ASN A 64 7.82 7.28 -21.07
CA ASN A 64 6.74 6.73 -20.25
C ASN A 64 7.24 5.96 -19.01
N TYR A 65 8.44 5.39 -19.06
CA TYR A 65 9.07 4.68 -17.95
C TYR A 65 9.88 5.60 -17.05
N VAL A 66 10.46 6.69 -17.59
CA VAL A 66 11.15 7.72 -16.78
C VAL A 66 10.22 8.28 -15.70
N LYS A 67 8.93 8.45 -16.02
CA LYS A 67 7.91 8.86 -15.03
C LYS A 67 7.81 7.90 -13.83
N GLN A 68 8.20 6.63 -13.99
CA GLN A 68 8.13 5.58 -12.97
C GLN A 68 9.46 5.39 -12.21
N TRP A 69 10.47 6.23 -12.46
CA TRP A 69 11.74 6.18 -11.71
C TRP A 69 11.59 6.66 -10.27
N THR A 70 10.59 7.51 -10.02
CA THR A 70 10.22 7.97 -8.68
C THR A 70 9.08 7.12 -8.12
N MET A 71 9.15 6.81 -6.83
CA MET A 71 8.14 6.05 -6.11
C MET A 71 6.94 6.97 -5.82
N ARG A 72 5.87 6.79 -6.59
CA ARG A 72 4.67 7.64 -6.49
C ARG A 72 3.57 7.04 -5.64
N LYS A 73 3.61 5.72 -5.43
CA LYS A 73 2.58 4.95 -4.74
C LYS A 73 3.23 3.95 -3.81
N PHE A 74 2.69 3.85 -2.62
CA PHE A 74 3.16 2.99 -1.54
C PHE A 74 2.01 2.08 -1.17
N ALA A 75 2.22 0.78 -1.22
CA ALA A 75 1.23 -0.19 -0.79
C ALA A 75 1.83 -1.10 0.27
N VAL A 76 1.10 -1.25 1.36
CA VAL A 76 1.41 -2.18 2.44
C VAL A 76 0.15 -2.97 2.77
N PHE A 77 0.36 -4.14 3.36
CA PHE A 77 -0.75 -4.92 3.88
C PHE A 77 -0.44 -5.37 5.30
N PHE A 78 -1.49 -5.56 6.06
CA PHE A 78 -1.48 -6.00 7.43
C PHE A 78 -2.30 -7.28 7.55
N THR A 79 -1.79 -8.21 8.32
CA THR A 79 -2.40 -9.51 8.56
C THR A 79 -2.38 -9.80 10.06
N PRO A 80 -3.40 -10.49 10.62
CA PRO A 80 -3.36 -10.90 12.02
C PRO A 80 -2.11 -11.73 12.34
N ARG A 81 -1.61 -11.62 13.57
CA ARG A 81 -0.39 -12.31 14.03
C ARG A 81 -0.44 -13.81 13.80
N ASP A 82 -1.60 -14.43 14.00
CA ASP A 82 -1.86 -15.88 13.88
C ASP A 82 -1.99 -16.37 12.43
N LYS A 83 -2.13 -15.45 11.46
CA LYS A 83 -2.27 -15.76 10.03
C LYS A 83 -0.96 -15.65 9.25
N THR A 84 0.13 -15.25 9.88
CA THR A 84 1.43 -15.12 9.22
C THR A 84 2.59 -15.62 10.06
N ASP A 85 3.48 -16.36 9.39
CA ASP A 85 4.81 -16.65 9.88
C ASP A 85 5.84 -15.72 9.26
N SER A 86 7.06 -15.73 9.80
CA SER A 86 8.20 -15.02 9.22
C SER A 86 9.39 -15.96 9.10
N LYS A 87 10.00 -16.03 7.91
CA LYS A 87 11.23 -16.80 7.67
C LYS A 87 12.22 -15.96 6.88
N GLY A 88 13.41 -15.76 7.44
CA GLY A 88 14.48 -14.97 6.78
C GLY A 88 14.07 -13.51 6.51
N GLY A 89 13.25 -12.90 7.37
CA GLY A 89 12.77 -11.52 7.20
C GLY A 89 11.60 -11.34 6.22
N VAL A 90 11.16 -12.42 5.56
CA VAL A 90 10.02 -12.42 4.63
C VAL A 90 8.78 -12.95 5.35
N GLY A 91 7.63 -12.31 5.09
CA GLY A 91 6.32 -12.80 5.55
C GLY A 91 5.89 -14.06 4.78
N ILE A 92 5.26 -14.98 5.49
CA ILE A 92 4.61 -16.16 4.91
C ILE A 92 3.17 -16.12 5.39
N THR A 93 2.32 -15.46 4.60
CA THR A 93 0.87 -15.39 4.84
C THR A 93 0.16 -16.37 3.89
N PRO A 94 -0.21 -17.58 4.33
CA PRO A 94 -0.83 -18.57 3.45
C PRO A 94 -2.21 -18.12 2.97
N VAL A 95 -2.52 -18.34 1.70
CA VAL A 95 -3.85 -18.05 1.14
C VAL A 95 -4.83 -19.14 1.57
N THR A 96 -5.52 -18.90 2.68
CA THR A 96 -6.61 -19.77 3.17
C THR A 96 -7.98 -19.19 2.81
N LYS A 97 -9.04 -20.00 2.93
CA LYS A 97 -10.41 -19.58 2.61
C LYS A 97 -10.91 -18.43 3.49
N ASP A 98 -10.45 -18.38 4.73
CA ASP A 98 -10.78 -17.38 5.74
C ASP A 98 -9.78 -16.21 5.76
N LEU A 99 -8.75 -16.22 4.89
CA LEU A 99 -7.76 -15.16 4.89
C LEU A 99 -8.43 -13.82 4.55
N LYS A 100 -8.22 -12.87 5.45
CA LYS A 100 -8.61 -11.48 5.29
C LYS A 100 -7.41 -10.60 5.59
N ILE A 101 -7.18 -9.65 4.71
CA ILE A 101 -6.06 -8.72 4.76
C ILE A 101 -6.60 -7.32 4.94
N LEU A 102 -5.95 -6.52 5.78
CA LEU A 102 -6.12 -5.07 5.80
C LEU A 102 -5.05 -4.48 4.88
N TYR A 103 -5.44 -3.62 3.95
CA TYR A 103 -4.54 -3.10 2.92
C TYR A 103 -4.58 -1.58 2.91
N LEU A 104 -3.40 -0.97 2.89
CA LEU A 104 -3.18 0.47 2.92
C LEU A 104 -2.39 0.87 1.67
N ARG A 105 -2.89 1.88 0.96
CA ARG A 105 -2.27 2.44 -0.23
C ARG A 105 -2.17 3.95 -0.09
N ILE A 106 -0.98 4.51 -0.26
CA ILE A 106 -0.74 5.95 -0.33
C ILE A 106 -0.37 6.28 -1.77
N VAL A 107 -1.07 7.24 -2.36
CA VAL A 107 -0.85 7.75 -3.72
C VAL A 107 -0.37 9.18 -3.59
N LEU A 108 0.92 9.42 -3.77
CA LEU A 108 1.53 10.76 -3.68
C LEU A 108 1.35 11.55 -4.96
N ASN A 109 1.37 10.87 -6.11
CA ASN A 109 1.21 11.48 -7.41
C ASN A 109 0.61 10.46 -8.38
N ASP A 110 -0.45 10.85 -9.09
CA ASP A 110 -1.03 10.04 -10.16
C ASP A 110 -1.61 10.94 -11.25
N GLU A 111 -1.62 10.48 -12.50
CA GLU A 111 -2.18 11.27 -13.62
C GLU A 111 -3.70 11.45 -13.51
N SER A 112 -4.40 10.53 -12.83
CA SER A 112 -5.85 10.57 -12.64
C SER A 112 -6.30 11.30 -11.37
N GLU A 113 -5.38 11.63 -10.45
CA GLU A 113 -5.68 12.24 -9.16
C GLU A 113 -4.99 13.60 -9.03
N LYS A 114 -5.78 14.65 -8.80
CA LYS A 114 -5.24 16.01 -8.65
C LYS A 114 -4.45 16.22 -7.35
N GLU A 115 -4.74 15.42 -6.34
CA GLU A 115 -4.20 15.56 -5.00
C GLU A 115 -3.77 14.19 -4.45
N PRO A 116 -2.80 14.15 -3.53
CA PRO A 116 -2.40 12.92 -2.89
C PRO A 116 -3.55 12.26 -2.12
N LYS A 117 -3.68 10.94 -2.27
CA LYS A 117 -4.78 10.16 -1.69
C LYS A 117 -4.25 9.04 -0.82
N ILE A 118 -5.07 8.61 0.12
CA ILE A 118 -4.85 7.40 0.90
C ILE A 118 -6.08 6.49 0.78
N LEU A 119 -5.82 5.21 0.57
CA LEU A 119 -6.80 4.14 0.49
C LEU A 119 -6.55 3.19 1.66
N ILE A 120 -7.59 2.86 2.41
CA ILE A 120 -7.52 1.80 3.41
C ILE A 120 -8.78 0.95 3.34
N GLY A 121 -8.63 -0.35 3.54
CA GLY A 121 -9.75 -1.27 3.48
C GLY A 121 -9.29 -2.70 3.58
N SER A 122 -10.15 -3.61 3.18
CA SER A 122 -9.89 -5.03 3.31
C SER A 122 -10.00 -5.77 1.99
N ILE A 123 -9.09 -6.73 1.82
CA ILE A 123 -9.10 -7.75 0.77
C ILE A 123 -9.50 -9.08 1.41
N TYR A 124 -10.44 -9.79 0.80
CA TYR A 124 -11.01 -11.04 1.30
C TYR A 124 -11.51 -11.91 0.13
N ASP A 125 -11.96 -13.13 0.43
CA ASP A 125 -12.41 -14.10 -0.59
C ASP A 125 -11.30 -14.35 -1.63
N ILE A 126 -10.08 -14.56 -1.12
CA ILE A 126 -8.85 -14.62 -1.91
C ILE A 126 -8.68 -16.03 -2.46
N HIS A 127 -8.54 -16.14 -3.78
CA HIS A 127 -8.27 -17.42 -4.44
C HIS A 127 -7.07 -17.30 -5.38
N SER A 128 -6.05 -18.11 -5.11
CA SER A 128 -4.92 -18.30 -6.00
C SER A 128 -5.25 -19.29 -7.12
N LYS A 129 -4.85 -18.98 -8.35
CA LYS A 129 -5.11 -19.81 -9.54
C LYS A 129 -3.86 -20.40 -10.19
N LYS A 130 -2.67 -19.85 -9.91
CA LYS A 130 -1.41 -20.23 -10.57
C LYS A 130 -0.24 -20.42 -9.59
N GLY A 131 -0.47 -21.18 -8.51
CA GLY A 131 0.62 -21.64 -7.63
C GLY A 131 1.27 -20.56 -6.78
N TRP A 132 0.62 -19.41 -6.59
CA TRP A 132 1.04 -18.43 -5.59
C TRP A 132 0.34 -18.77 -4.28
N GLU A 133 1.08 -19.34 -3.34
CA GLU A 133 0.52 -19.86 -2.09
C GLU A 133 0.51 -18.81 -0.97
N LYS A 134 1.25 -17.71 -1.16
CA LYS A 134 1.46 -16.66 -0.15
C LYS A 134 0.94 -15.31 -0.62
N PHE A 135 0.29 -14.57 0.28
CA PHE A 135 -0.31 -13.29 -0.07
C PHE A 135 0.72 -12.27 -0.56
N GLU A 136 1.93 -12.28 0.00
CA GLU A 136 3.05 -11.42 -0.37
C GLU A 136 3.34 -11.44 -1.88
N GLN A 137 3.08 -12.57 -2.56
CA GLN A 137 3.32 -12.72 -4.00
C GLN A 137 2.35 -11.89 -4.84
N PHE A 138 1.15 -11.59 -4.33
CA PHE A 138 0.17 -10.79 -5.07
C PHE A 138 0.42 -9.28 -4.98
N MET A 139 1.21 -8.80 -4.03
CA MET A 139 1.38 -7.36 -3.81
C MET A 139 1.87 -6.64 -5.08
N GLY A 140 2.91 -7.15 -5.74
CA GLY A 140 3.40 -6.58 -7.00
C GLY A 140 2.37 -6.67 -8.13
N HIS A 141 1.57 -7.73 -8.15
CA HIS A 141 0.49 -7.92 -9.12
C HIS A 141 -0.66 -6.92 -8.93
N ILE A 142 -1.05 -6.68 -7.68
CA ILE A 142 -2.05 -5.68 -7.31
C ILE A 142 -1.57 -4.29 -7.75
N GLU A 143 -0.31 -3.95 -7.50
CA GLU A 143 0.28 -2.68 -7.96
C GLU A 143 0.36 -2.56 -9.47
N TYR A 144 0.52 -3.66 -10.19
CA TYR A 144 0.51 -3.64 -11.65
C TYR A 144 -0.90 -3.39 -12.22
N TYR A 145 -1.92 -4.01 -11.62
CA TYR A 145 -3.32 -3.94 -12.08
C TYR A 145 -4.19 -2.94 -11.33
N GLU A 146 -3.59 -2.01 -10.58
CA GLU A 146 -4.29 -1.05 -9.72
C GLU A 146 -5.43 -0.29 -10.42
N HIS A 147 -5.24 0.13 -11.69
CA HIS A 147 -6.22 0.87 -12.47
C HIS A 147 -7.49 0.07 -12.76
N LYS A 148 -7.40 -1.26 -12.75
CA LYS A 148 -8.56 -2.17 -12.86
C LYS A 148 -9.14 -2.46 -11.49
N ILE A 149 -8.28 -2.77 -10.52
CA ILE A 149 -8.67 -3.18 -9.16
C ILE A 149 -9.39 -2.05 -8.43
N PHE A 150 -8.80 -0.85 -8.42
CA PHE A 150 -9.29 0.29 -7.63
C PHE A 150 -10.16 1.27 -8.44
N LYS A 151 -10.70 0.84 -9.59
CA LYS A 151 -11.65 1.65 -10.37
C LYS A 151 -12.91 1.98 -9.56
N ASN A 152 -13.38 1.03 -8.75
CA ASN A 152 -14.47 1.23 -7.80
C ASN A 152 -14.06 0.71 -6.41
N PRO A 153 -13.34 1.52 -5.61
CA PRO A 153 -12.72 1.05 -4.38
C PRO A 153 -13.73 0.60 -3.31
N SER A 154 -14.95 1.14 -3.30
CA SER A 154 -15.97 0.74 -2.31
C SER A 154 -16.55 -0.66 -2.57
N SER A 155 -16.33 -1.25 -3.74
CA SER A 155 -16.81 -2.59 -4.09
C SER A 155 -15.93 -3.21 -5.17
N VAL A 156 -14.75 -3.68 -4.76
CA VAL A 156 -13.82 -4.39 -5.63
C VAL A 156 -14.27 -5.84 -5.78
N ASN A 157 -14.39 -6.28 -7.03
CA ASN A 157 -14.54 -7.68 -7.41
C ASN A 157 -13.55 -7.94 -8.54
N TYR A 158 -12.36 -8.41 -8.19
CA TYR A 158 -11.26 -8.60 -9.13
C TYR A 158 -11.07 -10.07 -9.44
N ASN A 159 -10.87 -10.35 -10.72
CA ASN A 159 -10.73 -11.71 -11.22
C ASN A 159 -9.85 -11.70 -12.47
N ASP A 160 -8.71 -12.37 -12.40
CA ASP A 160 -7.84 -12.59 -13.56
C ASP A 160 -7.32 -14.04 -13.62
N THR A 161 -6.26 -14.26 -14.39
CA THR A 161 -5.64 -15.57 -14.58
C THR A 161 -4.78 -16.06 -13.40
N TYR A 162 -4.42 -15.19 -12.45
CA TYR A 162 -3.53 -15.49 -11.33
C TYR A 162 -4.26 -15.48 -9.99
N ILE A 163 -5.17 -14.53 -9.79
CA ILE A 163 -5.89 -14.32 -8.53
C ILE A 163 -7.32 -13.87 -8.78
N SER A 164 -8.22 -14.24 -7.87
CA SER A 164 -9.48 -13.52 -7.67
C SER A 164 -9.60 -13.11 -6.21
N PHE A 165 -10.19 -11.95 -5.97
CA PHE A 165 -10.52 -11.49 -4.62
C PHE A 165 -11.63 -10.45 -4.67
N LYS A 166 -12.27 -10.26 -3.52
CA LYS A 166 -13.16 -9.13 -3.27
C LYS A 166 -12.47 -8.13 -2.34
N GLY A 167 -12.89 -6.89 -2.41
CA GLY A 167 -12.37 -5.86 -1.54
C GLY A 167 -13.34 -4.70 -1.34
N GLU A 168 -13.13 -3.99 -0.24
CA GLU A 168 -13.89 -2.80 0.10
C GLU A 168 -12.90 -1.82 0.72
N PHE A 169 -12.87 -0.60 0.20
CA PHE A 169 -11.91 0.41 0.60
C PHE A 169 -12.59 1.77 0.71
N ILE A 170 -12.10 2.56 1.66
CA ILE A 170 -12.36 3.99 1.70
C ILE A 170 -11.18 4.74 1.12
N LYS A 171 -11.49 5.82 0.41
CA LYS A 171 -10.52 6.77 -0.13
C LYS A 171 -10.65 8.10 0.60
N ARG A 172 -9.52 8.69 0.96
CA ARG A 172 -9.42 10.00 1.61
C ARG A 172 -8.29 10.81 1.01
N ASP A 173 -8.36 12.11 1.21
CA ASP A 173 -7.31 13.02 0.80
C ASP A 173 -6.20 12.95 1.86
N LEU A 174 -4.96 12.76 1.42
CA LEU A 174 -3.86 12.52 2.34
C LEU A 174 -3.62 13.75 3.23
N PHE A 175 -3.79 14.95 2.68
CA PHE A 175 -3.59 16.20 3.41
C PHE A 175 -4.74 16.59 4.35
N ASP A 176 -5.85 15.84 4.34
CA ASP A 176 -6.89 15.95 5.38
C ASP A 176 -6.47 15.29 6.71
N ILE A 177 -5.28 14.68 6.75
CA ILE A 177 -4.74 13.92 7.88
C ILE A 177 -3.48 14.65 8.36
N THR A 178 -3.68 15.54 9.32
CA THR A 178 -2.62 16.44 9.80
C THR A 178 -2.03 16.04 11.15
N ASP A 179 -2.65 15.08 11.84
CA ASP A 179 -2.21 14.63 13.16
C ASP A 179 -2.63 13.17 13.44
N SER A 180 -2.09 12.60 14.52
CA SER A 180 -2.32 11.21 14.91
C SER A 180 -3.77 10.90 15.28
N SER A 181 -4.54 11.86 15.80
CA SER A 181 -5.95 11.64 16.10
C SER A 181 -6.77 11.45 14.82
N LEU A 182 -6.41 12.19 13.77
CA LEU A 182 -7.01 12.07 12.44
C LEU A 182 -6.59 10.79 11.73
N ILE A 183 -5.35 10.32 11.92
CA ILE A 183 -4.92 9.00 11.42
C ILE A 183 -5.84 7.91 12.02
N ASN A 184 -6.07 7.94 13.33
CA ASN A 184 -6.92 6.93 13.95
C ASN A 184 -8.38 7.01 13.45
N SER A 185 -8.98 8.19 13.52
CA SER A 185 -10.41 8.38 13.23
C SER A 185 -10.77 8.33 11.73
N LYS A 186 -9.89 8.78 10.84
CA LYS A 186 -10.17 8.82 9.38
C LYS A 186 -9.60 7.65 8.60
N ILE A 187 -8.60 6.94 9.13
CA ILE A 187 -7.92 5.84 8.44
C ILE A 187 -8.07 4.53 9.19
N ILE A 188 -7.51 4.42 10.39
CA ILE A 188 -7.40 3.13 11.09
C ILE A 188 -8.78 2.57 11.44
N GLN A 189 -9.60 3.31 12.18
CA GLN A 189 -10.92 2.83 12.62
C GLN A 189 -11.85 2.51 11.45
N PRO A 190 -11.96 3.35 10.40
CA PRO A 190 -12.72 2.97 9.21
C PRO A 190 -12.20 1.70 8.52
N GLY A 191 -10.88 1.53 8.41
CA GLY A 191 -10.26 0.32 7.86
C GLY A 191 -10.59 -0.93 8.68
N LEU A 192 -10.45 -0.84 10.01
CA LEU A 192 -10.81 -1.90 10.95
C LEU A 192 -12.29 -2.24 10.90
N ASN A 193 -13.18 -1.26 10.78
CA ASN A 193 -14.61 -1.50 10.63
C ASN A 193 -14.92 -2.32 9.36
N ILE A 194 -14.27 -2.01 8.25
CA ILE A 194 -14.39 -2.80 7.00
C ILE A 194 -13.80 -4.21 7.17
N TYR A 195 -12.70 -4.32 7.91
CA TYR A 195 -12.04 -5.57 8.23
C TYR A 195 -12.88 -6.47 9.17
N ARG A 196 -13.55 -5.91 10.17
CA ARG A 196 -14.32 -6.67 11.16
C ARG A 196 -15.77 -6.93 10.75
N LYS A 197 -16.25 -6.24 9.72
CA LYS A 197 -17.57 -6.48 9.12
C LYS A 197 -17.74 -7.95 8.75
N GLN A 198 -18.68 -8.62 9.41
CA GLN A 198 -19.11 -9.97 9.04
C GLN A 198 -19.69 -9.95 7.64
N ARG A 199 -19.27 -10.89 6.80
CA ARG A 199 -19.75 -11.04 5.42
C ARG A 199 -20.39 -12.42 5.30
N PRO A 200 -21.57 -12.51 4.66
CA PRO A 200 -22.27 -13.77 4.43
C PRO A 200 -21.50 -14.69 3.48
#